data_AF-A0A6B2VJD2-F1
#
_entry.id   AF-A0A6B2VJD2-F1
#
_cell.length_a   1.000
_cell.length_b   1.000
_cell.length_c   1.000
_cell.angle_alpha   90.00
_cell.angle_beta   90.00
_cell.angle_gamma   90.00
#
_symmetry.space_group_name_H-M   'P 1'
#
loop_
_entity.id
_entity.type
_entity.pdbx_description
1 polymer ?
#
loop_
_entity_poly.entity_id
_entity_poly.type
_entity_poly.pdbx_seq_one_letter_code
_entity_poly.pdbx_strand_id
1 'polypeptide(L)'
;MESVMTMVGRDGEQARLAAFLTAADARALVLRGESGVGKSALLDHAAELAAREGHLVIRATGVEAESELPYAGLHQLLYPLLPDATRLEPPARAVFDAVFGRPEGAPPSVMTLGIAVLGLLSLAASRRPLLLVLDDGQWLDEPSAAVCAFVGRRLAGSPVRLLAAVRADIASRWDAAALPEAPVG
;
A
#
# COMPACT_ATOMS: atom_id res chain seq x y z
N MET A 1 -20.39 -17.95 2.64
CA MET A 1 -19.56 -19.16 2.75
C MET A 1 -18.35 -18.90 1.87
N GLU A 2 -17.39 -18.13 2.39
CA GLU A 2 -16.16 -17.81 1.65
C GLU A 2 -15.24 -19.01 1.71
N SER A 3 -14.77 -19.45 0.53
CA SER A 3 -13.77 -20.49 0.39
C SER A 3 -12.49 -20.05 1.09
N VAL A 4 -12.15 -20.72 2.19
CA VAL A 4 -10.79 -20.68 2.73
C VAL A 4 -9.92 -21.41 1.71
N MET A 5 -9.24 -20.66 0.84
CA MET A 5 -8.14 -21.22 0.07
C MET A 5 -7.07 -21.66 1.07
N THR A 6 -7.03 -22.97 1.34
CA THR A 6 -6.04 -23.55 2.25
C THR A 6 -4.70 -23.52 1.50
N MET A 7 -3.80 -22.63 1.90
CA MET A 7 -2.44 -22.58 1.36
C MET A 7 -1.62 -23.74 1.96
N VAL A 8 -1.44 -24.82 1.20
CA VAL A 8 -0.60 -25.95 1.59
C VAL A 8 0.86 -25.63 1.29
N GLY A 9 1.76 -25.90 2.24
CA GLY A 9 3.21 -25.73 2.05
C GLY A 9 3.73 -24.30 2.15
N ARG A 10 2.94 -23.38 2.72
CA ARG A 10 3.27 -21.94 2.85
C ARG A 10 3.45 -21.49 4.31
N ASP A 11 3.80 -22.41 5.20
CA ASP A 11 3.82 -22.14 6.65
C ASP A 11 4.85 -21.06 7.02
N GLY A 12 5.99 -21.04 6.32
CA GLY A 12 7.06 -20.06 6.55
C GLY A 12 6.65 -18.64 6.14
N GLU A 13 6.03 -18.47 4.97
CA GLU A 13 5.54 -17.19 4.50
C GLU A 13 4.36 -16.69 5.33
N GLN A 14 3.43 -17.58 5.70
CA GLN A 14 2.31 -17.24 6.60
C GLN A 14 2.82 -16.77 7.96
N ALA A 15 3.77 -17.49 8.57
CA ALA A 15 4.36 -17.09 9.85
C ALA A 15 5.06 -15.73 9.76
N ARG A 16 5.74 -15.44 8.64
CA ARG A 16 6.37 -14.13 8.41
C ARG A 16 5.34 -13.01 8.32
N LEU A 17 4.22 -13.24 7.62
CA LEU A 17 3.15 -12.25 7.49
C LEU A 17 2.48 -11.98 8.84
N ALA A 18 2.23 -13.02 9.64
CA ALA A 18 1.73 -12.86 11.00
C ALA A 18 2.69 -12.05 11.89
N ALA A 19 4.00 -12.33 11.79
CA ALA A 19 5.01 -11.55 12.50
C ALA A 19 5.06 -10.08 12.03
N PHE A 20 4.92 -9.83 10.72
CA PHE A 20 4.88 -8.48 10.16
C PHE A 20 3.69 -7.66 10.69
N LEU A 21 2.51 -8.27 10.82
CA LEU A 21 1.31 -7.59 11.32
C LEU A 21 1.38 -7.22 12.80
N THR A 22 2.17 -7.95 13.59
CA THR A 22 2.29 -7.73 15.04
C THR A 22 3.56 -6.97 15.44
N ALA A 23 4.61 -6.97 14.61
CA ALA A 23 5.88 -6.33 14.92
C ALA A 23 5.76 -4.81 15.15
N ALA A 24 6.51 -4.31 16.14
CA ALA A 24 6.51 -2.89 16.51
C ALA A 24 7.19 -1.98 15.48
N ASP A 25 8.21 -2.47 14.75
CA ASP A 25 9.01 -1.64 13.84
C ASP A 25 8.80 -1.98 12.35
N ALA A 26 8.20 -3.14 12.04
CA ALA A 26 7.91 -3.52 10.67
C ALA A 26 6.65 -2.80 10.19
N ARG A 27 6.80 -1.95 9.16
CA ARG A 27 5.72 -1.10 8.66
C ARG A 27 5.53 -1.16 7.15
N ALA A 28 6.54 -1.60 6.42
CA ALA A 28 6.44 -1.85 4.99
C ALA A 28 7.12 -3.17 4.66
N LEU A 29 6.52 -3.94 3.76
CA LEU A 29 7.09 -5.19 3.25
C LEU A 29 6.70 -5.37 1.78
N VAL A 30 7.67 -5.75 0.94
CA VAL A 30 7.45 -6.11 -0.46
C VAL A 30 7.67 -7.60 -0.65
N LEU A 31 6.62 -8.32 -1.02
CA LEU A 31 6.68 -9.72 -1.42
C LEU A 31 7.13 -9.80 -2.88
N ARG A 32 8.24 -10.48 -3.15
CA ARG A 32 8.80 -10.64 -4.49
C ARG A 32 8.87 -12.09 -4.92
N GLY A 33 8.43 -12.37 -6.13
CA GLY A 33 8.47 -13.72 -6.69
C GLY A 33 7.93 -13.75 -8.10
N GLU A 34 8.10 -14.87 -8.80
CA GLU A 34 7.64 -15.04 -10.18
C GLU A 34 6.11 -14.99 -10.30
N SER A 35 5.61 -14.87 -11.53
CA SER A 35 4.19 -15.01 -11.82
C SER A 35 3.65 -16.36 -11.34
N GLY A 36 2.44 -16.38 -10.76
CA GLY A 36 1.78 -17.62 -10.36
C GLY A 36 2.29 -18.29 -9.07
N VAL A 37 3.35 -17.78 -8.43
CA VAL A 37 3.91 -18.38 -7.19
C VAL A 37 2.99 -18.25 -5.95
N GLY A 38 1.89 -17.50 -6.06
CA GLY A 38 0.90 -17.35 -4.98
C GLY A 38 1.02 -16.07 -4.15
N LYS A 39 1.68 -15.02 -4.65
CA LYS A 39 1.79 -13.72 -3.95
C LYS A 39 0.43 -13.12 -3.60
N SER A 40 -0.53 -13.11 -4.53
CA SER A 40 -1.89 -12.60 -4.27
C SER A 40 -2.60 -13.37 -3.17
N ALA A 41 -2.45 -14.70 -3.13
CA ALA A 41 -3.00 -15.53 -2.05
C ALA A 41 -2.35 -15.21 -0.68
N LEU A 42 -1.05 -14.92 -0.66
CA LEU A 42 -0.37 -14.44 0.55
C LEU A 42 -0.87 -13.06 0.99
N LEU A 43 -1.13 -12.14 0.06
CA LEU A 43 -1.75 -10.85 0.36
C LEU A 43 -3.16 -11.01 0.93
N ASP A 44 -3.97 -11.88 0.35
CA ASP A 44 -5.32 -12.19 0.84
C ASP A 44 -5.28 -12.76 2.26
N HIS A 45 -4.36 -13.70 2.52
CA HIS A 45 -4.15 -14.25 3.86
C HIS A 45 -3.77 -13.17 4.89
N ALA A 46 -2.83 -12.28 4.55
CA ALA A 46 -2.45 -11.17 5.43
C ALA A 46 -3.62 -10.19 5.66
N ALA A 47 -4.42 -9.92 4.64
CA ALA A 47 -5.62 -9.08 4.74
C ALA A 47 -6.66 -9.70 5.70
N GLU A 48 -6.94 -11.00 5.57
CA GLU A 48 -7.85 -11.71 6.46
C GLU A 48 -7.36 -11.69 7.91
N LEU A 49 -6.07 -11.96 8.13
CA LEU A 49 -5.47 -11.95 9.46
C LEU A 49 -5.56 -10.55 10.10
N ALA A 50 -5.18 -9.51 9.35
CA ALA A 50 -5.25 -8.13 9.83
C ALA A 50 -6.70 -7.70 10.13
N ALA A 51 -7.67 -8.10 9.30
CA ALA A 51 -9.08 -7.82 9.54
C ALA A 51 -9.58 -8.47 10.85
N ARG A 52 -9.18 -9.73 11.12
CA ARG A 52 -9.48 -10.42 12.40
C ARG A 52 -8.86 -9.71 13.60
N GLU A 53 -7.71 -9.07 13.42
CA GLU A 53 -7.04 -8.25 14.44
C GLU A 53 -7.57 -6.80 14.50
N GLY A 54 -8.64 -6.48 13.77
CA GLY A 54 -9.31 -5.18 13.84
C GLY A 54 -8.71 -4.10 12.94
N HIS A 55 -7.77 -4.44 12.05
CA HIS A 55 -7.27 -3.49 11.06
C HIS A 55 -8.34 -3.15 10.03
N LEU A 56 -8.37 -1.89 9.58
CA LEU A 56 -9.02 -1.54 8.33
C LEU A 56 -8.07 -1.89 7.18
N VAL A 57 -8.49 -2.81 6.32
CA VAL A 57 -7.72 -3.21 5.15
C VAL A 57 -8.18 -2.38 3.95
N ILE A 58 -7.22 -1.76 3.26
CA ILE A 58 -7.46 -1.02 2.02
C ILE A 58 -6.58 -1.63 0.93
N ARG A 59 -7.17 -1.92 -0.23
CA ARG A 59 -6.50 -2.59 -1.33
C ARG A 59 -6.40 -1.67 -2.54
N ALA A 60 -5.29 -1.76 -3.26
CA ALA A 60 -5.18 -1.34 -4.65
C ALA A 60 -4.43 -2.42 -5.44
N THR A 61 -4.71 -2.48 -6.74
CA THR A 61 -4.09 -3.44 -7.64
C THR A 61 -3.51 -2.69 -8.83
N GLY A 62 -2.24 -2.94 -9.14
CA GLY A 62 -1.63 -2.43 -10.36
C GLY A 62 -2.34 -3.02 -11.59
N VAL A 63 -2.75 -2.17 -12.52
CA VAL A 63 -3.39 -2.57 -13.77
C VAL A 63 -2.51 -2.08 -14.91
N GLU A 64 -2.11 -2.98 -15.80
CA GLU A 64 -1.17 -2.65 -16.87
C GLU A 64 -1.65 -1.47 -17.74
N ALA A 65 -2.95 -1.45 -18.06
CA ALA A 65 -3.57 -0.37 -18.83
C ALA A 65 -3.61 0.99 -18.08
N GLU A 66 -3.45 0.99 -16.75
CA GLU A 66 -3.42 2.20 -15.92
C GLU A 66 -2.00 2.62 -15.55
N SER A 67 -0.96 1.88 -15.97
CA SER A 67 0.44 2.17 -15.61
C SER A 67 0.92 3.55 -16.10
N GLU A 68 0.30 4.08 -17.16
CA GLU A 68 0.55 5.42 -17.70
C GLU A 68 -0.46 6.47 -17.21
N LEU A 69 -1.43 6.10 -16.36
CA LEU A 69 -2.43 7.01 -15.80
C LEU A 69 -1.95 7.55 -14.44
N PRO A 70 -1.47 8.80 -14.36
CA PRO A 70 -0.85 9.32 -13.14
C PRO A 70 -1.82 9.28 -11.96
N TYR A 71 -1.32 8.77 -10.82
CA TYR A 71 -2.02 8.69 -9.55
C TYR A 71 -3.22 7.72 -9.53
N ALA A 72 -3.40 6.87 -10.54
CA ALA A 72 -4.48 5.88 -10.56
C ALA A 72 -4.42 4.93 -9.36
N GLY A 73 -3.25 4.35 -9.10
CA GLY A 73 -3.04 3.44 -7.98
C GLY A 73 -3.18 4.12 -6.62
N LEU A 74 -2.66 5.34 -6.49
CA LEU A 74 -2.78 6.14 -5.27
C LEU A 74 -4.23 6.57 -5.03
N HIS A 75 -4.97 6.90 -6.09
CA HIS A 75 -6.40 7.17 -5.99
C HIS A 75 -7.15 5.94 -5.48
N GLN A 76 -6.92 4.74 -6.05
CA GLN A 76 -7.53 3.50 -5.55
C GLN A 76 -7.24 3.29 -4.05
N LEU A 77 -6.00 3.50 -3.62
CA LEU A 77 -5.57 3.31 -2.24
C LEU A 77 -6.18 4.34 -1.26
N LEU A 78 -6.35 5.58 -1.70
CA LEU A 78 -6.79 6.67 -0.83
C LEU A 78 -8.28 6.95 -0.90
N TYR A 79 -8.96 6.49 -1.95
CA TYR A 79 -10.39 6.72 -2.17
C TYR A 79 -11.25 6.44 -0.93
N PRO A 80 -11.07 5.33 -0.18
CA PRO A 80 -11.85 5.07 1.04
C PRO A 80 -11.59 6.07 2.18
N LEU A 81 -10.47 6.80 2.13
CA LEU A 81 -10.03 7.76 3.14
C LEU A 81 -10.27 9.22 2.72
N LEU A 82 -10.55 9.50 1.45
CA LEU A 82 -10.79 10.87 0.97
C LEU A 82 -11.89 11.63 1.75
N PRO A 83 -12.96 10.99 2.26
CA PRO A 83 -13.89 11.69 3.14
C PRO A 83 -13.24 12.30 4.40
N ASP A 84 -12.23 11.63 4.98
CA ASP A 84 -11.48 12.14 6.13
C ASP A 84 -10.52 13.28 5.75
N ALA A 85 -10.12 13.41 4.48
CA ALA A 85 -9.25 14.49 4.03
C ALA A 85 -9.88 15.88 4.24
N THR A 86 -11.20 15.97 4.36
CA THR A 86 -11.92 17.21 4.70
C THR A 86 -11.59 17.74 6.09
N ARG A 87 -11.04 16.91 6.98
CA ARG A 87 -10.65 17.24 8.35
C ARG A 87 -9.17 17.64 8.46
N LEU A 88 -8.42 17.58 7.36
CA LEU A 88 -7.04 18.04 7.31
C LEU A 88 -7.00 19.58 7.26
N GLU A 89 -5.88 20.13 7.74
CA GLU A 89 -5.60 21.55 7.59
C GLU A 89 -5.59 21.96 6.10
N PRO A 90 -6.04 23.19 5.76
CA PRO A 90 -6.22 23.61 4.37
C PRO A 90 -5.01 23.36 3.45
N PRO A 91 -3.75 23.58 3.88
CA PRO A 91 -2.59 23.30 3.03
C PRO A 91 -2.45 21.83 2.63
N ALA A 92 -2.75 20.89 3.53
CA ALA A 92 -2.68 19.46 3.24
C ALA A 92 -3.86 19.00 2.38
N ARG A 93 -5.06 19.57 2.59
CA ARG A 93 -6.24 19.30 1.76
C ARG A 93 -6.04 19.74 0.32
N ALA A 94 -5.48 20.94 0.09
CA ALA A 94 -5.23 21.48 -1.24
C ALA A 94 -4.34 20.57 -2.11
N VAL A 95 -3.45 19.79 -1.49
CA VAL A 95 -2.61 18.81 -2.19
C VAL A 95 -3.44 17.68 -2.80
N PHE A 96 -4.49 17.22 -2.11
CA PHE A 96 -5.41 16.22 -2.65
C PHE A 96 -6.31 16.80 -3.73
N ASP A 97 -6.78 18.04 -3.57
CA ASP A 97 -7.60 18.72 -4.58
C ASP A 97 -6.82 18.91 -5.90
N ALA A 98 -5.51 19.19 -5.82
CA ALA A 98 -4.63 19.33 -6.98
C ALA A 98 -4.38 18.00 -7.73
N VAL A 99 -4.60 16.85 -7.09
CA VAL A 99 -4.31 15.52 -7.66
C VAL A 99 -5.58 14.76 -8.05
N PHE A 100 -6.59 14.77 -7.19
CA PHE A 100 -7.84 14.01 -7.35
C PHE A 100 -9.07 14.88 -7.63
N GLY A 101 -8.96 16.19 -7.42
CA GLY A 101 -10.03 17.16 -7.67
C GLY A 101 -9.93 17.76 -9.07
N ARG A 102 -10.01 19.09 -9.13
CA ARG A 102 -9.76 19.83 -10.37
C ARG A 102 -8.31 20.30 -10.34
N PRO A 103 -7.39 19.67 -11.08
CA PRO A 103 -5.99 20.04 -11.03
C PRO A 103 -5.81 21.47 -11.54
N GLU A 104 -5.41 22.37 -10.65
CA GLU A 104 -4.99 23.72 -10.96
C GLU A 104 -3.49 23.85 -10.71
N GLY A 105 -2.71 24.15 -11.76
CA GLY A 105 -1.26 24.32 -11.67
C GLY A 105 -0.46 23.03 -11.85
N ALA A 106 0.79 23.05 -11.38
CA ALA A 106 1.72 21.94 -11.54
C ALA A 106 1.45 20.82 -10.52
N PRO A 107 1.67 19.54 -10.88
CA PRO A 107 1.56 18.44 -9.94
C PRO A 107 2.47 18.64 -8.71
N PRO A 108 2.03 18.26 -7.51
CA PRO A 108 2.86 18.39 -6.32
C PRO A 108 4.09 17.48 -6.41
N SER A 109 5.17 17.87 -5.73
CA SER A 109 6.31 16.98 -5.56
C SER A 109 5.93 15.71 -4.79
N VAL A 110 6.67 14.62 -4.99
CA VAL A 110 6.50 13.36 -4.22
C VAL A 110 6.57 13.60 -2.72
N MET A 111 7.44 14.51 -2.26
CA MET A 111 7.56 14.86 -0.85
C MET A 111 6.31 15.59 -0.34
N THR A 112 5.80 16.57 -1.08
CA THR A 112 4.59 17.33 -0.72
C THR A 112 3.38 16.40 -0.63
N LEU A 113 3.15 15.58 -1.66
CA LEU A 113 2.05 14.63 -1.68
C LEU A 113 2.23 13.53 -0.63
N GLY A 114 3.43 12.98 -0.48
CA GLY A 114 3.73 11.97 0.52
C GLY A 114 3.50 12.43 1.96
N ILE A 115 3.81 13.69 2.30
CA ILE A 115 3.52 14.27 3.62
C ILE A 115 2.01 14.40 3.84
N ALA A 116 1.26 14.88 2.84
CA ALA A 116 -0.20 14.96 2.93
C ALA A 116 -0.83 13.58 3.12
N VAL A 117 -0.33 12.57 2.39
CA VAL A 117 -0.75 11.16 2.53
C VAL A 117 -0.45 10.61 3.92
N LEU A 118 0.75 10.85 4.47
CA LEU A 118 1.08 10.45 5.85
C LEU A 118 0.12 11.08 6.87
N GLY A 119 -0.23 12.35 6.69
CA GLY A 119 -1.22 13.05 7.52
C GLY A 119 -2.61 12.40 7.44
N LEU A 120 -3.08 12.09 6.24
CA LEU A 120 -4.37 11.41 6.03
C LEU A 120 -4.37 10.01 6.64
N LEU A 121 -3.32 9.23 6.43
CA LEU A 121 -3.18 7.89 6.99
C LEU A 121 -3.13 7.94 8.51
N SER A 122 -2.40 8.89 9.10
CA SER A 122 -2.36 9.07 10.56
C SER A 122 -3.74 9.42 11.12
N LEU A 123 -4.48 10.30 10.44
CA LEU A 123 -5.83 10.68 10.85
C LEU A 123 -6.77 9.46 10.80
N ALA A 124 -6.76 8.70 9.71
CA ALA A 124 -7.58 7.49 9.57
C ALA A 124 -7.19 6.42 10.60
N ALA A 125 -5.89 6.23 10.82
CA ALA A 125 -5.36 5.23 11.73
C ALA A 125 -5.60 5.54 13.21
N SER A 126 -6.00 6.78 13.55
CA SER A 126 -6.44 7.15 14.91
C SER A 126 -7.69 6.42 15.37
N ARG A 127 -8.49 5.89 14.42
CA ARG A 127 -9.74 5.16 14.72
C ARG A 127 -9.48 3.67 14.90
N ARG A 128 -8.64 3.10 14.05
CA ARG A 128 -8.21 1.69 14.05
C ARG A 128 -6.96 1.54 13.18
N PRO A 129 -6.08 0.56 13.45
CA PRO A 129 -4.88 0.35 12.63
C PRO A 129 -5.23 0.08 11.16
N LEU A 130 -4.32 0.43 10.25
CA LEU A 130 -4.50 0.26 8.80
C LEU A 130 -3.55 -0.81 8.26
N LEU A 131 -4.06 -1.61 7.33
CA LEU A 131 -3.23 -2.39 6.41
C LEU A 131 -3.53 -1.93 4.98
N LEU A 132 -2.53 -1.34 4.34
CA LEU A 132 -2.52 -1.01 2.93
C LEU A 132 -1.95 -2.20 2.16
N VAL A 133 -2.72 -2.75 1.24
CA VAL A 133 -2.34 -3.91 0.42
C VAL A 133 -2.25 -3.47 -1.04
N LEU A 134 -1.10 -3.68 -1.67
CA LEU A 134 -0.82 -3.33 -3.05
C LEU A 134 -0.49 -4.61 -3.82
N ASP A 135 -1.43 -5.12 -4.60
CA ASP A 135 -1.14 -6.26 -5.47
C ASP A 135 -0.61 -5.78 -6.82
N ASP A 136 0.18 -6.64 -7.47
CA ASP A 136 0.66 -6.41 -8.82
C ASP A 136 1.36 -5.05 -9.01
N GLY A 137 2.16 -4.66 -8.00
CA GLY A 137 2.79 -3.35 -7.88
C GLY A 137 3.73 -2.99 -9.04
N GLN A 138 4.19 -3.96 -9.82
CA GLN A 138 4.94 -3.74 -11.06
C GLN A 138 4.16 -2.97 -12.13
N TRP A 139 2.82 -2.97 -12.08
CA TRP A 139 1.95 -2.18 -12.98
C TRP A 139 1.37 -0.93 -12.32
N LEU A 140 1.79 -0.61 -11.10
CA LEU A 140 1.38 0.64 -10.48
C LEU A 140 1.99 1.82 -11.24
N ASP A 141 1.20 2.86 -11.49
CA ASP A 141 1.70 4.06 -12.16
C ASP A 141 2.88 4.69 -11.40
N GLU A 142 3.80 5.30 -12.16
CA GLU A 142 5.05 5.80 -11.61
C GLU A 142 4.88 6.76 -10.41
N PRO A 143 4.03 7.81 -10.47
CA PRO A 143 3.88 8.70 -9.34
C PRO A 143 3.23 8.03 -8.12
N SER A 144 2.28 7.10 -8.32
CA SER A 144 1.72 6.30 -7.22
C SER A 144 2.78 5.44 -6.55
N ALA A 145 3.61 4.73 -7.32
CA ALA A 145 4.69 3.91 -6.77
C ALA A 145 5.71 4.76 -6.00
N ALA A 146 6.08 5.93 -6.53
CA ALA A 146 7.00 6.86 -5.87
C ALA A 146 6.46 7.36 -4.52
N VAL A 147 5.17 7.72 -4.45
CA VAL A 147 4.50 8.13 -3.21
C VAL A 147 4.39 6.97 -2.24
N CYS A 148 3.97 5.79 -2.68
CA CYS A 148 3.88 4.60 -1.82
C CYS A 148 5.23 4.22 -1.22
N ALA A 149 6.31 4.28 -2.00
CA ALA A 149 7.66 4.06 -1.52
C ALA A 149 8.09 5.14 -0.51
N PHE A 150 7.83 6.43 -0.80
CA PHE A 150 8.11 7.53 0.13
C PHE A 150 7.41 7.36 1.48
N VAL A 151 6.12 7.01 1.44
CA VAL A 151 5.27 6.79 2.61
C VAL A 151 5.74 5.56 3.37
N GLY A 152 5.95 4.43 2.69
CA GLY A 152 6.37 3.17 3.31
C GLY A 152 7.64 3.29 4.14
N ARG A 153 8.61 4.11 3.70
CA ARG A 153 9.84 4.42 4.45
C ARG A 153 9.63 5.26 5.71
N ARG A 154 8.44 5.86 5.89
CA ARG A 154 8.12 6.85 6.94
C ARG A 154 6.94 6.44 7.83
N LEU A 155 6.51 5.18 7.77
CA LEU A 155 5.42 4.67 8.60
C LEU A 155 5.85 4.33 10.04
N ALA A 156 7.13 4.47 10.39
CA ALA A 156 7.63 4.21 11.75
C ALA A 156 6.85 5.02 12.80
N GLY A 157 6.47 4.35 13.90
CA GLY A 157 5.65 4.97 14.95
C GLY A 157 4.16 5.16 14.63
N SER A 158 3.70 4.85 13.41
CA SER A 158 2.28 4.88 13.05
C SER A 158 1.63 3.49 13.16
N PRO A 159 0.30 3.38 13.40
CA PRO A 159 -0.43 2.12 13.32
C PRO A 159 -0.83 1.75 11.89
N VAL A 160 0.00 2.08 10.90
CA VAL A 160 -0.24 1.84 9.48
C VAL A 160 0.81 0.89 8.94
N ARG A 161 0.38 -0.14 8.21
CA ARG A 161 1.26 -1.09 7.53
C ARG A 161 1.02 -1.06 6.03
N LEU A 162 2.08 -1.22 5.25
CA LEU A 162 2.04 -1.33 3.79
C LEU A 162 2.62 -2.70 3.38
N LEU A 163 1.82 -3.49 2.68
CA LEU A 163 2.23 -4.76 2.12
C LEU A 163 2.03 -4.70 0.61
N ALA A 164 3.11 -4.88 -0.15
CA ALA A 164 3.05 -4.89 -1.61
C ALA A 164 3.47 -6.25 -2.15
N ALA A 165 2.93 -6.68 -3.29
CA ALA A 165 3.44 -7.80 -4.07
C ALA A 165 3.95 -7.31 -5.42
N VAL A 166 5.13 -7.79 -5.80
CA VAL A 166 5.82 -7.41 -7.03
C VAL A 166 6.37 -8.65 -7.72
N ARG A 167 6.28 -8.68 -9.05
CA ARG A 167 6.93 -9.71 -9.87
C ARG A 167 8.46 -9.57 -9.85
N ALA A 168 9.16 -10.67 -9.65
CA ALA A 168 10.64 -10.68 -9.64
C ALA A 168 11.25 -10.69 -11.05
N ASP A 169 10.48 -11.12 -12.04
CA ASP A 169 10.84 -11.23 -13.46
C ASP A 169 10.65 -9.94 -14.26
N ILE A 170 10.13 -8.88 -13.63
CA ILE A 170 9.83 -7.59 -14.27
C ILE A 170 10.49 -6.47 -13.45
N ALA A 171 11.33 -5.67 -14.11
CA ALA A 171 11.87 -4.46 -13.50
C ALA A 171 10.75 -3.48 -13.16
N SER A 172 10.78 -2.90 -11.96
CA SER A 172 9.71 -2.04 -11.48
C SER A 172 10.23 -0.88 -10.63
N ARG A 173 9.38 0.12 -10.40
CA ARG A 173 9.70 1.25 -9.51
C ARG A 173 9.92 0.81 -8.05
N TRP A 174 9.48 -0.38 -7.69
CA TRP A 174 9.70 -0.97 -6.37
C TRP A 174 11.16 -1.38 -6.15
N ASP A 175 11.95 -1.59 -7.20
CA ASP A 175 13.37 -1.98 -7.10
C ASP A 175 14.22 -0.86 -6.48
N ALA A 176 13.81 0.39 -6.69
CA ALA A 176 14.42 1.57 -6.10
C ALA A 176 13.68 2.07 -4.83
N ALA A 177 12.68 1.33 -4.34
CA ALA A 177 11.86 1.79 -3.22
C ALA A 177 12.58 1.76 -1.87
N ALA A 178 13.69 1.02 -1.75
CA ALA A 178 14.44 0.83 -0.51
C ALA A 178 13.51 0.45 0.67
N LEU A 179 12.58 -0.47 0.41
CA LEU A 179 11.69 -1.07 1.39
C LEU A 179 12.17 -2.49 1.72
N PRO A 180 11.89 -3.02 2.92
CA PRO A 180 12.19 -4.42 3.24
C PRO A 180 11.50 -5.37 2.27
N GLU A 181 12.22 -6.40 1.83
CA GLU A 181 11.72 -7.36 0.84
C GLU A 181 11.70 -8.79 1.40
N ALA A 182 10.76 -9.58 0.93
CA ALA A 182 10.63 -11.00 1.24
C ALA A 182 10.45 -11.80 -0.06
N PRO A 183 11.33 -12.77 -0.36
CA PRO A 183 11.13 -13.65 -1.51
C PRO A 183 9.94 -14.60 -1.28
N VAL A 184 9.29 -14.97 -2.38
CA VAL A 184 8.22 -15.97 -2.47
C VAL A 184 8.59 -16.92 -3.62
N GLY A 185 8.77 -18.20 -3.31
CA GLY A 185 9.32 -19.22 -4.22
C GLY A 185 8.50 -20.49 -4.33
#